data_AF-A0AAU9IK55-F1
#
_entry.id   AF-A0AAU9IK55-F1
#
_cell.length_a   1.000
_cell.length_b   1.000
_cell.length_c   1.000
_cell.angle_alpha   90.00
_cell.angle_beta   90.00
_cell.angle_gamma   90.00
#
_symmetry.space_group_name_H-M   'P 1'
#
loop_
_entity.id
_entity.type
_entity.pdbx_description
1 polymer ?
#
loop_
_entity_poly.entity_id
_entity_poly.type
_entity_poly.pdbx_seq_one_letter_code
_entity_poly.pdbx_strand_id
1 'polypeptide(L)'
;MGQSGNPNLYHTWNVCLSIINTWDCEPEEMWKPSYSTLLQVFVSIQSLVMTQEVIQMEPCHEHYEIGSKANMEYSMIVEYANIKYAITGMIQNPPVEFADIVRKHFAIKKEKTLESFEKWLKKAENFEFTGCDPLIRGHNCVTADILEAYGPYSAFKEAIEECKVWLDTLQEI
;
A
#
# COMPACT_ATOMS: atom_id res chain seq x y z
N MET A 1 14.18 4.32 7.01
CA MET A 1 13.26 3.65 7.97
C MET A 1 12.07 3.13 7.17
N GLY A 2 11.69 1.87 7.36
CA GLY A 2 10.62 1.21 6.59
C GLY A 2 9.23 1.70 7.01
N GLN A 3 8.26 1.60 6.10
CA GLN A 3 6.85 1.90 6.35
C GLN A 3 6.05 0.60 6.37
N SER A 4 5.03 0.51 7.21
CA SER A 4 4.12 -0.64 7.26
C SER A 4 2.96 -0.39 6.29
N GLY A 5 3.10 -0.84 5.05
CA GLY A 5 2.12 -0.61 3.99
C GLY A 5 0.75 -1.30 4.21
N ASN A 6 0.66 -2.18 5.21
CA ASN A 6 -0.55 -2.85 5.69
C ASN A 6 -0.26 -3.47 7.08
N PRO A 7 -1.26 -3.71 7.96
CA PRO A 7 -1.07 -4.49 9.19
C PRO A 7 -0.37 -5.85 9.01
N ASN A 8 -0.63 -6.51 7.88
CA ASN A 8 -0.02 -7.79 7.51
C ASN A 8 1.32 -7.63 6.78
N LEU A 9 1.87 -6.42 6.65
CA LEU A 9 3.17 -6.12 6.03
C LEU A 9 3.96 -5.14 6.91
N TYR A 10 4.86 -5.68 7.71
CA TYR A 10 5.62 -4.93 8.71
C TYR A 10 6.76 -4.11 8.09
N HIS A 11 7.16 -3.05 8.79
CA HIS A 11 8.34 -2.25 8.44
C HIS A 11 9.66 -3.05 8.37
N THR A 12 9.71 -4.24 8.98
CA THR A 12 10.81 -5.21 8.90
C THR A 12 10.75 -6.14 7.68
N TRP A 13 9.79 -5.92 6.77
CA TRP A 13 9.53 -6.72 5.57
C TRP A 13 8.95 -8.12 5.84
N ASN A 14 8.50 -8.38 7.07
CA ASN A 14 7.81 -9.60 7.40
C ASN A 14 6.34 -9.49 6.97
N VAL A 15 5.84 -10.56 6.36
CA VAL A 15 4.43 -10.70 5.96
C VAL A 15 3.74 -11.63 6.96
N CYS A 16 2.58 -11.22 7.49
CA CYS A 16 1.79 -12.02 8.41
C CYS A 16 0.59 -12.65 7.70
N LEU A 17 0.70 -13.94 7.38
CA LEU A 17 -0.39 -14.78 6.89
C LEU A 17 -0.36 -16.16 7.55
N SER A 18 -1.55 -16.73 7.78
CA SER A 18 -1.72 -18.08 8.32
C SER A 18 -1.18 -19.14 7.38
N ILE A 19 -1.38 -18.97 6.07
CA ILE A 19 -0.89 -19.89 5.04
C ILE A 19 0.64 -20.00 4.96
N ILE A 20 1.40 -19.10 5.60
CA ILE A 20 2.87 -19.23 5.73
C ILE A 20 3.31 -19.35 7.20
N ASN A 21 2.38 -19.67 8.10
CA ASN A 21 2.59 -19.91 9.54
C ASN A 21 3.22 -18.72 10.29
N THR A 22 2.90 -17.51 9.86
CA THR A 22 3.34 -16.25 10.51
C THR A 22 2.19 -15.53 11.23
N TRP A 23 1.00 -16.15 11.21
CA TRP A 23 -0.20 -15.69 11.88
C TRP A 23 -0.96 -16.91 12.40
N ASP A 24 -1.37 -16.86 13.67
CA ASP A 24 -2.11 -17.97 14.29
C ASP A 24 -3.57 -17.95 13.84
N CYS A 25 -4.05 -19.11 13.41
CA CYS A 25 -5.40 -19.31 12.90
C CYS A 25 -5.81 -20.77 13.07
N GLU A 26 -7.00 -21.14 12.58
CA GLU A 26 -7.45 -22.53 12.62
C GLU A 26 -6.49 -23.45 11.83
N PRO A 27 -6.25 -24.69 12.28
CA PRO A 27 -5.32 -25.62 11.65
C PRO A 27 -5.59 -25.86 10.15
N GLU A 28 -6.83 -25.66 9.69
CA GLU A 28 -7.25 -25.76 8.29
C GLU A 28 -6.65 -24.68 7.39
N GLU A 29 -6.37 -23.50 7.93
CA GLU A 29 -5.89 -22.31 7.22
C GLU A 29 -4.36 -22.18 7.24
N MET A 30 -3.69 -22.98 8.08
CA MET A 30 -2.24 -23.07 8.16
C MET A 30 -1.62 -23.80 6.95
N TRP A 31 -0.32 -23.60 6.72
CA TRP A 31 0.39 -24.28 5.63
C TRP A 31 0.33 -25.80 5.77
N LYS A 32 -0.17 -26.49 4.72
CA LYS A 32 -0.17 -27.96 4.64
C LYS A 32 0.63 -28.42 3.41
N PRO A 33 1.75 -29.13 3.59
CA PRO A 33 2.60 -29.56 2.47
C PRO A 33 1.88 -30.40 1.40
N SER A 34 0.76 -31.04 1.75
CA SER A 34 0.00 -31.91 0.85
C SER A 34 -0.90 -31.16 -0.15
N TYR A 35 -1.28 -29.91 0.12
CA TYR A 35 -2.19 -29.16 -0.76
C TYR A 35 -1.99 -27.64 -0.80
N SER A 36 -1.18 -27.07 0.09
CA SER A 36 -0.84 -25.66 0.02
C SER A 36 0.09 -25.38 -1.17
N THR A 37 -0.12 -24.25 -1.84
CA THR A 37 0.58 -23.86 -3.05
C THR A 37 1.07 -22.42 -2.96
N LEU A 38 2.14 -22.10 -3.69
CA LEU A 38 2.58 -20.71 -3.83
C LEU A 38 1.49 -19.82 -4.44
N LEU A 39 0.63 -20.37 -5.30
CA LEU A 39 -0.50 -19.63 -5.85
C LEU A 39 -1.45 -19.17 -4.75
N GLN A 40 -1.79 -20.04 -3.80
CA GLN A 40 -2.64 -19.65 -2.67
C GLN A 40 -1.97 -18.58 -1.81
N VAL A 41 -0.65 -18.66 -1.59
CA VAL A 41 0.09 -17.60 -0.89
C VAL A 41 -0.05 -16.26 -1.63
N PHE A 42 0.13 -16.23 -2.95
CA PHE A 42 -0.02 -15.00 -3.74
C PHE A 42 -1.44 -14.46 -3.77
N VAL A 43 -2.46 -15.34 -3.77
CA VAL A 43 -3.86 -14.92 -3.68
C VAL A 43 -4.17 -14.38 -2.29
N SER A 44 -3.69 -15.02 -1.22
CA SER A 44 -3.84 -14.51 0.15
C SER A 44 -3.19 -13.14 0.34
N ILE A 45 -2.01 -12.90 -0.24
CA ILE A 45 -1.38 -11.57 -0.23
C ILE A 45 -2.29 -10.55 -0.92
N GLN A 46 -2.81 -10.86 -2.11
CA GLN A 46 -3.71 -9.94 -2.82
C GLN A 46 -5.01 -9.66 -2.04
N SER A 47 -5.57 -10.65 -1.36
CA SER A 47 -6.85 -10.50 -0.66
C SER A 47 -6.72 -9.85 0.72
N LEU A 48 -5.65 -10.14 1.46
CA LEU A 48 -5.53 -9.75 2.88
C LEU A 48 -4.52 -8.61 3.12
N VAL A 49 -3.60 -8.37 2.18
CA VAL A 49 -2.60 -7.28 2.28
C VAL A 49 -2.97 -6.14 1.35
N MET A 50 -3.45 -6.42 0.13
CA MET A 50 -3.78 -5.41 -0.88
C MET A 50 -5.27 -5.03 -0.87
N THR A 51 -5.87 -4.91 0.32
CA THR A 51 -7.29 -4.57 0.51
C THR A 51 -7.52 -3.06 0.72
N GLN A 52 -8.77 -2.61 0.50
CA GLN A 52 -9.24 -1.26 0.85
C GLN A 52 -9.70 -1.15 2.31
N GLU A 53 -9.86 -2.28 2.99
CA GLU A 53 -10.25 -2.40 4.41
C GLU A 53 -9.01 -2.56 5.27
N VAL A 54 -8.12 -1.56 5.24
CA VAL A 54 -6.78 -1.64 5.83
C VAL A 54 -6.85 -1.79 7.34
N ILE A 55 -7.66 -0.96 8.03
CA ILE A 55 -7.75 -1.02 9.51
C ILE A 55 -8.41 -2.32 9.98
N GLN A 56 -9.33 -2.88 9.20
CA GLN A 56 -10.02 -4.12 9.57
C GLN A 56 -9.12 -5.35 9.54
N MET A 57 -7.97 -5.27 8.85
CA MET A 57 -6.94 -6.31 8.88
C MET A 57 -6.11 -6.28 10.16
N GLU A 58 -6.29 -5.27 11.02
CA GLU A 58 -5.68 -5.23 12.33
C GLU A 58 -6.45 -6.12 13.32
N PRO A 59 -5.74 -6.91 14.17
CA PRO A 59 -6.37 -7.71 15.22
C PRO A 59 -7.31 -6.87 16.09
N CYS A 60 -8.50 -7.39 16.36
CA CYS A 60 -9.53 -6.74 17.16
C CYS A 60 -10.18 -5.50 16.52
N HIS A 61 -9.89 -5.17 15.26
CA HIS A 61 -10.46 -4.03 14.54
C HIS A 61 -11.42 -4.48 13.40
N GLU A 62 -11.79 -5.75 13.36
CA GLU A 62 -12.66 -6.35 12.33
C GLU A 62 -14.06 -5.74 12.35
N HIS A 63 -14.45 -5.13 13.47
CA HIS A 63 -15.74 -4.50 13.70
C HIS A 63 -15.86 -3.08 13.13
N TYR A 64 -14.77 -2.49 12.61
CA TYR A 64 -14.80 -1.16 12.04
C TYR A 64 -15.66 -1.11 10.77
N GLU A 65 -16.56 -0.13 10.70
CA GLU A 65 -17.40 0.08 9.53
C GLU A 65 -16.57 0.36 8.28
N ILE A 66 -17.04 -0.15 7.14
CA ILE A 66 -16.49 0.18 5.83
C ILE A 66 -16.59 1.69 5.63
N GLY A 67 -15.46 2.34 5.37
CA GLY A 67 -15.39 3.79 5.22
C GLY A 67 -15.32 4.57 6.54
N SER A 68 -15.07 3.91 7.68
CA SER A 68 -14.75 4.59 8.94
C SER A 68 -13.58 5.57 8.79
N LYS A 69 -13.57 6.64 9.61
CA LYS A 69 -12.50 7.66 9.56
C LYS A 69 -11.11 7.04 9.73
N ALA A 70 -10.96 6.11 10.68
CA ALA A 70 -9.70 5.40 10.90
C ALA A 70 -9.25 4.63 9.65
N ASN A 71 -10.17 3.90 8.98
CA ASN A 71 -9.82 3.21 7.74
C ASN A 71 -9.40 4.19 6.64
N MET A 72 -10.09 5.34 6.53
CA MET A 72 -9.76 6.35 5.53
C MET A 72 -8.39 7.00 5.77
N GLU A 73 -8.04 7.30 7.03
CA GLU A 73 -6.72 7.81 7.42
C GLU A 73 -5.63 6.79 7.08
N TYR A 74 -5.81 5.54 7.46
CA TYR A 74 -4.83 4.48 7.17
C TYR A 74 -4.71 4.25 5.66
N SER A 75 -5.84 4.18 4.95
CA SER A 75 -5.83 4.04 3.48
C SER A 75 -5.08 5.19 2.81
N MET A 76 -5.19 6.41 3.32
CA MET A 76 -4.49 7.55 2.73
C MET A 76 -2.96 7.47 2.91
N ILE A 77 -2.51 6.97 4.05
CA ILE A 77 -1.09 6.65 4.26
C ILE A 77 -0.62 5.61 3.22
N VAL A 78 -1.39 4.53 3.02
CA VAL A 78 -1.05 3.46 2.07
C VAL A 78 -1.05 3.98 0.63
N GLU A 79 -2.03 4.79 0.25
CA GLU A 79 -2.12 5.42 -1.07
C GLU A 79 -0.91 6.33 -1.35
N TYR A 80 -0.53 7.17 -0.37
CA TYR A 80 0.67 8.00 -0.48
C TYR A 80 1.95 7.16 -0.63
N ALA A 81 2.10 6.14 0.23
CA ALA A 81 3.24 5.24 0.20
C ALA A 81 3.32 4.46 -1.12
N ASN A 82 2.18 4.09 -1.72
CA ASN A 82 2.14 3.44 -3.02
C ASN A 82 2.69 4.34 -4.13
N ILE A 83 2.33 5.63 -4.14
CA ILE A 83 2.89 6.58 -5.11
C ILE A 83 4.40 6.68 -4.95
N LYS A 84 4.88 6.92 -3.72
CA LYS A 84 6.31 7.19 -3.45
C LYS A 84 7.20 5.96 -3.60
N TYR A 85 6.77 4.79 -3.14
CA TYR A 85 7.63 3.63 -3.02
C TYR A 85 7.25 2.53 -4.02
N ALA A 86 5.99 2.08 -4.01
CA ALA A 86 5.58 0.94 -4.83
C ALA A 86 5.55 1.27 -6.34
N ILE A 87 5.32 2.53 -6.70
CA ILE A 87 5.32 2.98 -8.09
C ILE A 87 6.62 3.72 -8.40
N THR A 88 6.85 4.90 -7.79
CA THR A 88 8.02 5.74 -8.12
C THR A 88 9.33 5.01 -7.82
N GLY A 89 9.47 4.43 -6.62
CA GLY A 89 10.67 3.67 -6.24
C GLY A 89 10.93 2.46 -7.15
N MET A 90 9.88 1.73 -7.55
CA MET A 90 10.01 0.60 -8.48
C MET A 90 10.41 1.05 -9.88
N ILE A 91 9.94 2.21 -10.37
CA ILE A 91 10.38 2.76 -11.66
C ILE A 91 11.84 3.22 -11.60
N GLN A 92 12.23 3.88 -10.50
CA GLN A 92 13.59 4.42 -10.31
C GLN A 92 14.64 3.31 -10.14
N ASN A 93 14.35 2.32 -9.30
CA ASN A 93 15.29 1.27 -8.93
C ASN A 93 14.59 -0.11 -8.86
N PRO A 94 14.15 -0.66 -10.00
CA PRO A 94 13.55 -1.98 -10.00
C PRO A 94 14.60 -3.05 -9.68
N PRO A 95 14.21 -4.16 -9.02
CA PRO A 95 15.06 -5.34 -8.94
C PRO A 95 15.48 -5.80 -10.33
N VAL A 96 16.74 -6.20 -10.49
CA VAL A 96 17.34 -6.50 -11.81
C VAL A 96 16.53 -7.56 -12.57
N GLU A 97 16.06 -8.57 -11.86
CA GLU A 97 15.26 -9.68 -12.39
C GLU A 97 13.88 -9.24 -12.90
N PHE A 98 13.36 -8.12 -12.39
CA PHE A 98 12.04 -7.60 -12.71
C PHE A 98 12.07 -6.28 -13.50
N ALA A 99 13.26 -5.73 -13.80
CA ALA A 99 13.41 -4.41 -14.40
C ALA A 99 12.60 -4.22 -15.69
N ASP A 100 12.66 -5.20 -16.60
CA ASP A 100 11.92 -5.16 -17.86
C ASP A 100 10.41 -5.23 -17.63
N ILE A 101 9.95 -6.08 -16.71
CA ILE A 101 8.52 -6.25 -16.41
C ILE A 101 7.97 -4.98 -15.79
N VAL A 102 8.69 -4.38 -14.84
CA VAL A 102 8.29 -3.14 -14.15
C VAL A 102 8.17 -1.99 -15.14
N ARG A 103 9.19 -1.77 -15.97
CA ARG A 103 9.17 -0.72 -17.00
C ARG A 103 8.02 -0.91 -17.97
N LYS A 104 7.83 -2.13 -18.47
CA LYS A 104 6.74 -2.43 -19.41
C LYS A 104 5.36 -2.29 -18.77
N HIS A 105 5.19 -2.75 -17.53
CA HIS A 105 3.94 -2.64 -16.79
C HIS A 105 3.50 -1.19 -16.69
N PHE A 106 4.37 -0.30 -16.21
CA PHE A 106 4.03 1.11 -16.02
C PHE A 106 3.96 1.90 -17.33
N ALA A 107 4.67 1.49 -18.39
CA ALA A 107 4.47 2.05 -19.73
C ALA A 107 3.07 1.73 -20.26
N ILE A 108 2.65 0.46 -20.22
CA ILE A 108 1.33 0.02 -20.70
C ILE A 108 0.19 0.59 -19.84
N LYS A 109 0.40 0.70 -18.53
CA LYS A 109 -0.62 1.15 -17.57
C LYS A 109 -0.58 2.64 -17.27
N LYS A 110 0.24 3.43 -17.97
CA LYS A 110 0.48 4.85 -17.70
C LYS A 110 -0.82 5.63 -17.48
N GLU A 111 -1.75 5.57 -18.43
CA GLU A 111 -3.04 6.27 -18.33
C GLU A 111 -3.84 5.86 -17.08
N LYS A 112 -3.96 4.56 -16.82
CA LYS A 112 -4.69 4.03 -15.65
C LYS A 112 -4.02 4.39 -14.32
N THR A 113 -2.69 4.48 -14.30
CA THR A 113 -1.93 4.97 -13.15
C THR A 113 -2.23 6.46 -12.90
N LEU A 114 -2.28 7.28 -13.95
CA LEU A 114 -2.62 8.71 -13.84
C LEU A 114 -4.07 8.93 -13.37
N GLU A 115 -5.03 8.15 -13.87
CA GLU A 115 -6.42 8.17 -13.38
C GLU A 115 -6.51 7.86 -11.88
N SER A 116 -5.70 6.90 -11.41
CA SER A 116 -5.63 6.54 -9.99
C SER A 116 -5.05 7.70 -9.16
N PHE A 117 -4.04 8.39 -9.67
CA PHE A 117 -3.46 9.58 -9.02
C PHE A 117 -4.47 10.72 -8.92
N GLU A 118 -5.24 10.99 -9.97
CA GLU A 118 -6.29 12.03 -9.95
C GLU A 118 -7.37 11.69 -8.92
N LYS A 119 -7.79 10.43 -8.85
CA LYS A 119 -8.76 9.96 -7.85
C LYS A 119 -8.23 10.18 -6.43
N TRP A 120 -6.98 9.80 -6.16
CA TRP A 120 -6.38 9.95 -4.83
C TRP A 120 -6.13 11.41 -4.47
N LEU A 121 -5.70 12.24 -5.42
CA LEU A 121 -5.51 13.67 -5.19
C LEU A 121 -6.84 14.37 -4.83
N LYS A 122 -7.93 14.04 -5.54
CA LYS A 122 -9.28 14.56 -5.25
C LYS A 122 -9.78 14.09 -3.87
N LYS A 123 -9.47 12.86 -3.49
CA LYS A 123 -9.77 12.34 -2.15
C LYS A 123 -8.99 13.15 -1.09
N ALA A 124 -7.69 13.36 -1.30
CA ALA A 124 -6.82 14.11 -0.39
C ALA A 124 -7.21 15.59 -0.25
N GLU A 125 -7.75 16.21 -1.31
CA GLU A 125 -8.26 17.59 -1.27
C GLU A 125 -9.41 17.77 -0.28
N ASN A 126 -10.28 16.77 -0.15
CA ASN A 126 -11.49 16.83 0.65
C ASN A 126 -11.36 16.15 2.02
N PHE A 127 -10.15 15.73 2.39
CA PHE A 127 -9.92 14.95 3.59
C PHE A 127 -9.03 15.68 4.60
N GLU A 128 -9.54 15.82 5.82
CA GLU A 128 -8.78 16.33 6.95
C GLU A 128 -8.10 15.18 7.69
N PHE A 129 -6.80 15.03 7.48
CA PHE A 129 -5.99 14.04 8.17
C PHE A 129 -5.67 14.52 9.59
N THR A 130 -6.14 13.79 10.59
CA THR A 130 -5.88 14.13 11.99
C THR A 130 -4.68 13.39 12.57
N GLY A 131 -4.34 12.20 12.04
CA GLY A 131 -3.14 11.46 12.46
C GLY A 131 -3.07 11.15 13.96
N CYS A 132 -4.22 11.21 14.64
CA CYS A 132 -4.36 11.09 16.09
C CYS A 132 -4.50 9.65 16.55
N ASP A 133 -4.83 8.73 15.64
CA ASP A 133 -4.92 7.31 15.95
C ASP A 133 -3.51 6.75 16.25
N PRO A 134 -3.24 6.29 17.49
CA PRO A 134 -1.91 5.84 17.90
C PRO A 134 -1.43 4.61 17.14
N LEU A 135 -2.33 3.74 16.70
CA LEU A 135 -1.99 2.54 15.93
C LEU A 135 -1.53 2.94 14.53
N ILE A 136 -2.35 3.73 13.84
CA ILE A 136 -2.06 4.20 12.48
C ILE A 136 -0.72 4.95 12.46
N ARG A 137 -0.51 5.84 13.44
CA ARG A 137 0.75 6.59 13.58
C ARG A 137 1.92 5.68 13.98
N GLY A 138 1.70 4.70 14.85
CA GLY A 138 2.71 3.73 15.26
C GLY A 138 3.25 2.91 14.09
N HIS A 139 2.37 2.54 13.15
CA HIS A 139 2.74 1.76 11.97
C HIS A 139 3.44 2.58 10.88
N ASN A 140 3.11 3.86 10.77
CA ASN A 140 3.49 4.69 9.64
C ASN A 140 3.86 6.12 10.04
N CYS A 141 4.65 6.27 11.10
CA CYS A 141 4.98 7.57 11.70
C CYS A 141 5.51 8.57 10.67
N VAL A 142 6.44 8.14 9.81
CA VAL A 142 7.05 9.02 8.80
C VAL A 142 6.00 9.60 7.83
N THR A 143 5.10 8.76 7.30
CA THR A 143 4.06 9.25 6.37
C THR A 143 3.00 10.06 7.11
N ALA A 144 2.62 9.64 8.32
CA ALA A 144 1.68 10.40 9.14
C ALA A 144 2.21 11.81 9.43
N ASP A 145 3.50 11.94 9.78
CA ASP A 145 4.17 13.22 10.03
C ASP A 145 4.16 14.10 8.76
N ILE A 146 4.39 13.53 7.58
CA ILE A 146 4.34 14.25 6.30
C ILE A 146 2.92 14.76 6.02
N LEU A 147 1.91 13.90 6.15
CA LEU A 147 0.52 14.26 5.87
C LEU A 147 -0.01 15.31 6.86
N GLU A 148 0.41 15.24 8.12
CA GLU A 148 0.09 16.23 9.15
C GLU A 148 0.79 17.58 8.90
N ALA A 149 2.07 17.57 8.55
CA ALA A 149 2.86 18.80 8.39
C ALA A 149 2.50 19.60 7.12
N TYR A 150 2.29 18.93 5.99
CA TYR A 150 2.07 19.58 4.69
C TYR A 150 0.60 19.60 4.26
N GLY A 151 -0.24 18.81 4.93
CA GLY A 151 -1.60 18.52 4.51
C GLY A 151 -1.66 17.45 3.40
N PRO A 152 -2.71 16.63 3.35
CA PRO A 152 -2.81 15.54 2.37
C PRO A 152 -2.71 15.99 0.91
N TYR A 153 -3.42 17.05 0.54
CA TYR A 153 -3.43 17.54 -0.84
C TYR A 153 -2.03 17.90 -1.35
N SER A 154 -1.28 18.70 -0.58
CA SER A 154 0.06 19.15 -0.96
C SER A 154 1.03 17.97 -1.07
N ALA A 155 0.99 17.07 -0.10
CA ALA A 155 1.84 15.89 -0.08
C ALA A 155 1.57 14.97 -1.29
N PHE A 156 0.31 14.67 -1.59
CA PHE A 156 -0.06 13.87 -2.76
C PHE A 156 0.32 14.56 -4.06
N LYS A 157 0.08 15.86 -4.17
CA LYS A 157 0.43 16.63 -5.37
C LYS A 157 1.92 16.53 -5.68
N GLU A 158 2.77 16.78 -4.68
CA GLU A 158 4.23 16.68 -4.82
C GLU A 158 4.66 15.26 -5.22
N ALA A 159 4.15 14.24 -4.53
CA ALA A 159 4.47 12.85 -4.84
C ALA A 159 4.05 12.43 -6.27
N ILE A 160 2.89 12.91 -6.73
CA ILE A 160 2.37 12.64 -8.08
C ILE A 160 3.22 13.37 -9.13
N GLU A 161 3.57 14.64 -8.90
CA GLU A 161 4.41 15.40 -9.82
C GLU A 161 5.79 14.76 -9.98
N GLU A 162 6.40 14.30 -8.89
CA GLU A 162 7.65 13.53 -8.94
C GLU A 162 7.47 12.22 -9.75
N CYS A 163 6.42 11.45 -9.45
CA CYS A 163 6.17 10.18 -10.14
C CYS A 163 5.95 10.38 -11.65
N LYS A 164 5.28 11.47 -12.05
CA LYS A 164 5.02 11.81 -13.46
C LYS A 164 6.31 11.98 -14.25
N VAL A 165 7.31 12.66 -13.67
CA VAL A 165 8.64 12.82 -14.32
C VAL A 165 9.21 11.46 -14.69
N TRP A 166 9.11 10.47 -13.80
CA TRP A 166 9.62 9.12 -14.05
C TRP A 166 8.76 8.33 -15.03
N LEU A 167 7.44 8.43 -14.95
CA LEU A 167 6.53 7.80 -15.91
C LEU A 167 6.75 8.31 -17.34
N ASP A 168 7.09 9.58 -17.50
CA ASP A 168 7.39 10.17 -18.81
C ASP A 168 8.73 9.72 -19.39
N THR A 169 9.64 9.17 -18.57
CA THR A 169 10.88 8.55 -19.07
C THR A 169 10.67 7.16 -19.66
N LEU A 170 9.52 6.53 -19.39
CA LEU A 170 9.21 5.20 -19.93
C LEU A 170 8.82 5.33 -21.40
N GLN A 171 9.45 4.53 -22.26
CA GLN A 171 9.13 4.49 -23.67
C GLN A 171 7.73 3.91 -23.90
N GLU A 172 6.97 4.51 -24.80
CA GLU A 172 5.75 3.90 -25.33
C GLU A 172 6.12 2.60 -26.05
N ILE A 173 5.39 1.51 -25.76
CA ILE A 173 5.62 0.18 -26.34
C ILE A 173 4.81 0.03 -27.62
#